data_AF-U5QEA6-F1
#
_entry.id   AF-U5QEA6-F1
#
_cell.length_a   1.000
_cell.length_b   1.000
_cell.length_c   1.000
_cell.angle_alpha   90.00
_cell.angle_beta   90.00
_cell.angle_gamma   90.00
#
_symmetry.space_group_name_H-M   'P 1'
#
loop_
_entity.id
_entity.type
_entity.pdbx_description
1 polymer ?
#
loop_
_entity_poly.entity_id
_entity_poly.type
_entity_poly.pdbx_seq_one_letter_code
_entity_poly.pdbx_strand_id
1 'polypeptide(L)'
;MFNRRSVLKGTLAVPALLLAGESGFAQATDDYGVASGEPQPDGVLLWTRVPEAFQGSGAVTVRYEVAADSGFSTIVATGSQVTDASSDYTVKVRVSGLAAFSRYYYRFTSDTGYTSVTGRTKTAPAAGSEPARLTFAYVSCQDFTQGYYTVFAAIVADDDADFCVHLGDNIYETGAADFQKGQVRLDTIGGGEATTLDEYRQKYRLYLSDANYREVRRQFCWIHLWDDHEVFNNYAGTELTSASDEARQAAGYQAFLEYLPVEPVSPLAIGSDGKASVQLYRKLSFGSLADLFVLDERQYRDGVVCKSDLFTPPCPELDDPARTMLGTSQKTWLKDNLAASAARWKVILNEVMAMRFAAIDISLFGPTGQAPRYFDRALPIKNPRLYQGANQDLINSLTLYINLDAWDGYPAERQELLQFIGDRQIKNVVFWTGDIHNCYAGLLKPDFTDPNSPTVAVEVVGGSVSSAGVYELVGGLNLTALGRLLLQATNPHILYLDLKYHVYSKAVITPDSMQVSYRAVKSIVSTTSSRFTLKSFTIPNGQPQLIVN
;
A
#
# COMPACT_ATOMS: atom_id res chain seq x y z
N MET A 1 34.54 -63.60 -37.27
CA MET A 1 33.71 -62.38 -37.21
C MET A 1 32.42 -62.68 -37.99
N PHE A 2 31.30 -62.78 -37.25
CA PHE A 2 29.99 -63.34 -37.62
C PHE A 2 28.99 -62.94 -36.50
N ASN A 3 27.65 -62.82 -36.65
CA ASN A 3 26.74 -62.83 -37.81
C ASN A 3 25.47 -61.98 -37.44
N ARG A 4 24.50 -61.84 -38.35
CA ARG A 4 23.15 -61.31 -38.05
C ARG A 4 22.32 -62.25 -37.14
N ARG A 5 21.36 -61.64 -36.40
CA ARG A 5 20.04 -62.13 -35.89
C ARG A 5 19.85 -62.39 -34.37
N SER A 6 18.66 -61.96 -33.91
CA SER A 6 17.79 -62.53 -32.84
C SER A 6 17.82 -62.00 -31.38
N VAL A 7 16.94 -61.02 -31.12
CA VAL A 7 15.83 -60.99 -30.11
C VAL A 7 15.98 -61.68 -28.73
N LEU A 8 15.76 -60.88 -27.68
CA LEU A 8 14.99 -61.20 -26.46
C LEU A 8 14.53 -59.86 -25.82
N LYS A 9 13.28 -59.40 -26.03
CA LYS A 9 12.12 -59.62 -25.14
C LYS A 9 12.47 -59.56 -23.63
N GLY A 10 12.27 -58.39 -23.04
CA GLY A 10 12.20 -58.19 -21.58
C GLY A 10 11.12 -57.17 -21.27
N THR A 11 9.96 -57.65 -20.81
CA THR A 11 8.79 -56.80 -20.50
C THR A 11 8.90 -56.29 -19.06
N LEU A 12 9.09 -55.00 -18.87
CA LEU A 12 8.94 -54.35 -17.56
C LEU A 12 7.64 -53.53 -17.57
N ALA A 13 6.61 -54.08 -16.94
CA ALA A 13 5.37 -53.36 -16.68
C ALA A 13 5.63 -52.32 -15.59
N VAL A 14 5.74 -51.05 -15.99
CA VAL A 14 5.64 -49.94 -15.04
C VAL A 14 4.15 -49.78 -14.72
N PRO A 15 3.73 -49.86 -13.43
CA PRO A 15 2.35 -49.58 -13.09
C PRO A 15 2.06 -48.12 -13.43
N ALA A 16 1.07 -47.90 -14.30
CA ALA A 16 0.56 -46.57 -14.56
C ALA A 16 -0.10 -46.06 -13.26
N LEU A 17 0.63 -45.24 -12.51
CA LEU A 17 0.01 -44.40 -11.50
C LEU A 17 -0.98 -43.51 -12.25
N LEU A 18 -2.27 -43.71 -11.98
CA LEU A 18 -3.29 -42.74 -12.34
C LEU A 18 -3.02 -41.48 -11.52
N LEU A 19 -2.22 -40.59 -12.10
CA LEU A 19 -2.36 -39.16 -11.83
C LEU A 19 -3.80 -38.83 -12.23
N ALA A 20 -4.66 -38.69 -11.21
CA ALA A 20 -5.96 -38.06 -11.40
C ALA A 20 -5.65 -36.65 -11.94
N GLY A 21 -5.82 -36.48 -13.24
CA GLY A 21 -5.65 -35.16 -13.85
C GLY A 21 -6.67 -34.24 -13.23
N GLU A 22 -6.20 -33.18 -12.56
CA GLU A 22 -7.04 -32.01 -12.39
C GLU A 22 -7.51 -31.61 -13.78
N SER A 23 -8.80 -31.77 -14.03
CA SER A 23 -9.44 -31.28 -15.23
C SER A 23 -9.39 -29.76 -15.17
N GLY A 24 -8.29 -29.20 -15.70
CA GLY A 24 -8.08 -27.78 -15.82
C GLY A 24 -9.14 -27.19 -16.73
N PHE A 25 -10.27 -26.80 -16.14
CA PHE A 25 -11.14 -25.81 -16.74
C PHE A 25 -10.27 -24.58 -16.99
N ALA A 26 -10.10 -24.22 -18.26
CA ALA A 26 -9.40 -23.00 -18.61
C ALA A 26 -10.14 -21.84 -17.93
N GLN A 27 -9.45 -21.14 -17.02
CA GLN A 27 -9.98 -19.95 -16.36
C GLN A 27 -10.44 -18.99 -17.47
N ALA A 28 -11.70 -18.54 -17.39
CA ALA A 28 -12.24 -17.61 -18.39
C ALA A 28 -11.38 -16.33 -18.41
N THR A 29 -11.28 -15.68 -19.57
CA THR A 29 -10.43 -14.48 -19.75
C THR A 29 -10.79 -13.31 -18.83
N ASP A 30 -12.00 -13.34 -18.29
CA ASP A 30 -12.63 -12.38 -17.39
C ASP A 30 -12.94 -12.96 -16.00
N ASP A 31 -12.44 -14.16 -15.68
CA ASP A 31 -12.44 -14.67 -14.31
C ASP A 31 -11.28 -14.02 -13.53
N TYR A 32 -11.64 -12.99 -12.76
CA TYR A 32 -10.73 -12.21 -11.93
C TYR A 32 -10.36 -12.88 -10.59
N GLY A 33 -10.70 -14.16 -10.43
CA GLY A 33 -10.42 -14.95 -9.25
C GLY A 33 -11.20 -14.49 -8.01
N VAL A 34 -10.66 -14.85 -6.85
CA VAL A 34 -11.26 -14.59 -5.54
C VAL A 34 -10.30 -13.82 -4.65
N ALA A 35 -10.84 -13.11 -3.67
CA ALA A 35 -10.06 -12.40 -2.65
C ALA A 35 -10.71 -12.51 -1.27
N SER A 36 -9.94 -12.23 -0.23
CA SER A 36 -10.45 -12.07 1.13
C SER A 36 -9.81 -10.88 1.82
N GLY A 37 -10.52 -10.26 2.76
CA GLY A 37 -10.05 -9.06 3.43
C GLY A 37 -10.74 -8.79 4.76
N GLU A 38 -10.38 -7.66 5.38
CA GLU A 38 -10.87 -7.22 6.69
C GLU A 38 -10.83 -8.33 7.76
N PRO A 39 -9.63 -8.85 8.11
CA PRO A 39 -9.49 -9.93 9.08
C PRO A 39 -9.98 -9.49 10.47
N GLN A 40 -10.96 -10.23 10.99
CA GLN A 40 -11.51 -10.07 12.34
C GLN A 40 -11.27 -11.35 13.16
N PRO A 41 -11.39 -11.30 14.51
CA PRO A 41 -11.18 -12.47 15.36
C PRO A 41 -12.07 -13.67 15.04
N ASP A 42 -13.31 -13.44 14.61
CA ASP A 42 -14.29 -14.47 14.30
C ASP A 42 -14.64 -14.53 12.81
N GLY A 43 -13.97 -13.79 11.94
CA GLY A 43 -14.47 -13.57 10.59
C GLY A 43 -13.54 -12.90 9.60
N VAL A 44 -13.98 -12.88 8.34
CA VAL A 44 -13.33 -12.25 7.19
C VAL A 44 -14.39 -11.79 6.19
N LEU A 45 -14.06 -10.84 5.33
CA LEU A 45 -14.82 -10.54 4.12
C LEU A 45 -14.31 -11.42 2.98
N LEU A 46 -15.18 -12.01 2.18
CA LEU A 46 -14.83 -12.76 0.96
C LEU A 46 -15.37 -12.06 -0.28
N TRP A 47 -14.60 -12.09 -1.37
CA TRP A 47 -14.89 -11.40 -2.63
C TRP A 47 -14.72 -12.32 -3.85
N THR A 48 -15.59 -12.14 -4.86
CA THR A 48 -15.42 -12.63 -6.24
C THR A 48 -16.21 -11.75 -7.20
N ARG A 49 -15.89 -11.77 -8.50
CA ARG A 49 -16.81 -11.36 -9.58
C ARG A 49 -17.29 -12.60 -10.33
N VAL A 50 -18.55 -12.64 -10.75
CA VAL A 50 -19.06 -13.70 -11.64
C VAL A 50 -18.60 -13.41 -13.08
N PRO A 51 -17.92 -14.33 -13.78
CA PRO A 51 -17.52 -14.11 -15.18
C PRO A 51 -18.74 -13.99 -16.09
N GLU A 52 -18.63 -13.17 -17.14
CA GLU A 52 -19.66 -12.76 -18.10
C GLU A 52 -20.37 -13.95 -18.76
N ALA A 53 -19.63 -15.04 -19.02
CA ALA A 53 -20.18 -16.31 -19.50
C ALA A 53 -21.24 -16.95 -18.58
N PHE A 54 -21.28 -16.54 -17.30
CA PHE A 54 -22.20 -17.02 -16.26
C PHE A 54 -23.15 -15.93 -15.72
N GLN A 55 -23.12 -14.71 -16.26
CA GLN A 55 -23.96 -13.60 -15.79
C GLN A 55 -25.40 -13.68 -16.34
N GLY A 56 -25.56 -14.13 -17.60
CA GLY A 56 -26.86 -14.11 -18.26
C GLY A 56 -27.37 -12.68 -18.49
N SER A 57 -28.64 -12.43 -18.21
CA SER A 57 -29.29 -11.12 -18.43
C SER A 57 -30.05 -10.61 -17.19
N GLY A 58 -29.64 -11.02 -15.99
CA GLY A 58 -30.36 -10.73 -14.76
C GLY A 58 -29.59 -11.16 -13.52
N ALA A 59 -30.25 -11.18 -12.38
CA ALA A 59 -29.61 -11.50 -11.11
C ALA A 59 -29.09 -12.95 -11.04
N VAL A 60 -27.91 -13.12 -10.44
CA VAL A 60 -27.22 -14.41 -10.22
C VAL A 60 -27.14 -14.68 -8.72
N THR A 61 -27.51 -15.90 -8.30
CA THR A 61 -27.35 -16.33 -6.90
C THR A 61 -26.01 -17.00 -6.72
N VAL A 62 -25.09 -16.35 -6.01
CA VAL A 62 -23.76 -16.88 -5.72
C VAL A 62 -23.72 -17.43 -4.29
N ARG A 63 -23.50 -18.74 -4.17
CA ARG A 63 -23.24 -19.43 -2.91
C ARG A 63 -21.76 -19.38 -2.58
N TYR A 64 -21.44 -19.33 -1.29
CA TYR A 64 -20.08 -19.50 -0.79
C TYR A 64 -20.01 -20.66 0.21
N GLU A 65 -18.84 -21.28 0.29
CA GLU A 65 -18.47 -22.26 1.30
C GLU A 65 -17.11 -21.87 1.89
N VAL A 66 -16.97 -22.02 3.20
CA VAL A 66 -15.71 -21.89 3.94
C VAL A 66 -15.43 -23.21 4.66
N ALA A 67 -14.21 -23.73 4.53
CA ALA A 67 -13.79 -25.01 5.08
C ALA A 67 -12.48 -24.90 5.87
N ALA A 68 -12.31 -25.78 6.85
CA ALA A 68 -11.08 -25.90 7.64
C ALA A 68 -9.92 -26.53 6.84
N ASP A 69 -10.22 -27.20 5.73
CA ASP A 69 -9.27 -27.90 4.86
C ASP A 69 -9.49 -27.55 3.38
N SER A 70 -8.43 -27.63 2.57
CA SER A 70 -8.48 -27.31 1.14
C SER A 70 -9.27 -28.31 0.30
N GLY A 71 -9.62 -29.48 0.85
CA GLY A 71 -10.46 -30.48 0.21
C GLY A 71 -11.95 -30.24 0.40
N PHE A 72 -12.35 -29.24 1.20
CA PHE A 72 -13.74 -28.99 1.60
C PHE A 72 -14.40 -30.19 2.30
N SER A 73 -13.62 -31.03 2.98
CA SER A 73 -14.16 -32.15 3.75
C SER A 73 -14.86 -31.70 5.05
N THR A 74 -14.44 -30.56 5.61
CA THR A 74 -15.00 -29.95 6.82
C THR A 74 -15.45 -28.52 6.52
N ILE A 75 -16.65 -28.36 5.98
CA ILE A 75 -17.30 -27.05 5.79
C ILE A 75 -17.71 -26.49 7.16
N VAL A 76 -17.28 -25.27 7.46
CA VAL A 76 -17.53 -24.56 8.74
C VAL A 76 -18.51 -23.39 8.60
N ALA A 77 -18.64 -22.82 7.40
CA ALA A 77 -19.64 -21.80 7.08
C ALA A 77 -20.09 -21.91 5.62
N THR A 78 -21.34 -21.53 5.36
CA THR A 78 -21.90 -21.44 4.01
C THR A 78 -23.00 -20.40 3.99
N GLY A 79 -23.24 -19.80 2.82
CA GLY A 79 -24.33 -18.86 2.60
C GLY A 79 -24.47 -18.52 1.12
N SER A 80 -25.28 -17.51 0.82
CA SER A 80 -25.47 -17.01 -0.54
C SER A 80 -25.76 -15.52 -0.57
N GLN A 81 -25.30 -14.86 -1.63
CA GLN A 81 -25.61 -13.47 -1.97
C GLN A 81 -26.10 -13.41 -3.41
N VAL A 82 -27.03 -12.51 -3.70
CA VAL A 82 -27.48 -12.20 -5.06
C VAL A 82 -26.67 -11.02 -5.58
N THR A 83 -26.23 -11.09 -6.83
CA THR A 83 -25.52 -10.00 -7.52
C THR A 83 -26.08 -9.80 -8.93
N ASP A 84 -25.92 -8.60 -9.48
CA ASP A 84 -26.37 -8.23 -10.82
C ASP A 84 -25.50 -7.11 -11.42
N ALA A 85 -25.88 -6.64 -12.62
CA ALA A 85 -25.17 -5.60 -13.36
C ALA A 85 -25.00 -4.25 -12.60
N SER A 86 -25.85 -3.95 -11.61
CA SER A 86 -25.72 -2.71 -10.82
C SER A 86 -24.43 -2.67 -9.99
N SER A 87 -23.89 -3.84 -9.63
CA SER A 87 -22.64 -4.03 -8.90
C SER A 87 -21.53 -4.70 -9.75
N ASP A 88 -21.69 -4.68 -11.08
CA ASP A 88 -20.82 -5.39 -12.03
C ASP A 88 -20.60 -6.88 -11.67
N TYR A 89 -21.67 -7.52 -11.19
CA TYR A 89 -21.68 -8.91 -10.73
C TYR A 89 -20.61 -9.26 -9.68
N THR A 90 -20.18 -8.28 -8.89
CA THR A 90 -19.30 -8.46 -7.74
C THR A 90 -20.08 -8.97 -6.52
N VAL A 91 -19.43 -9.80 -5.72
CA VAL A 91 -19.99 -10.44 -4.52
C VAL A 91 -19.08 -10.10 -3.36
N LYS A 92 -19.65 -9.64 -2.24
CA LYS A 92 -18.93 -9.31 -1.00
C LYS A 92 -19.72 -9.82 0.20
N VAL A 93 -19.22 -10.88 0.83
CA VAL A 93 -19.87 -11.53 1.98
C VAL A 93 -19.00 -11.46 3.22
N ARG A 94 -19.53 -10.89 4.30
CA ARG A 94 -18.93 -10.98 5.64
C ARG A 94 -19.27 -12.35 6.21
N VAL A 95 -18.25 -13.16 6.49
CA VAL A 95 -18.37 -14.45 7.18
C VAL A 95 -17.91 -14.27 8.62
N SER A 96 -18.71 -14.74 9.57
CA SER A 96 -18.45 -14.69 11.02
C SER A 96 -18.59 -16.07 11.68
N GLY A 97 -18.32 -16.18 12.98
CA GLY A 97 -18.38 -17.44 13.72
C GLY A 97 -17.22 -18.42 13.46
N LEU A 98 -16.16 -17.96 12.79
CA LEU A 98 -14.92 -18.70 12.59
C LEU A 98 -14.05 -18.68 13.86
N ALA A 99 -13.09 -19.61 13.97
CA ALA A 99 -12.11 -19.59 15.04
C ALA A 99 -11.03 -18.52 14.80
N ALA A 100 -10.54 -17.91 15.87
CA ALA A 100 -9.51 -16.88 15.82
C ALA A 100 -8.13 -17.43 15.40
N PHE A 101 -7.33 -16.55 14.79
CA PHE A 101 -5.97 -16.79 14.29
C PHE A 101 -5.82 -18.05 13.42
N SER A 102 -6.89 -18.47 12.76
CA SER A 102 -7.01 -19.76 12.08
C SER A 102 -7.07 -19.58 10.57
N ARG A 103 -6.41 -20.48 9.85
CA ARG A 103 -6.39 -20.52 8.38
C ARG A 103 -7.60 -21.29 7.87
N TYR A 104 -8.26 -20.75 6.85
CA TYR A 104 -9.43 -21.33 6.19
C TYR A 104 -9.27 -21.32 4.67
N TYR A 105 -10.07 -22.15 4.01
CA TYR A 105 -10.20 -22.23 2.56
C TYR A 105 -11.63 -21.86 2.16
N TYR A 106 -11.83 -21.22 1.02
CA TYR A 106 -13.15 -20.78 0.58
C TYR A 106 -13.32 -20.87 -0.93
N ARG A 107 -14.56 -21.02 -1.38
CA ARG A 107 -14.92 -21.02 -2.82
C ARG A 107 -16.32 -20.49 -3.03
N PHE A 108 -16.62 -20.10 -4.26
CA PHE A 108 -17.93 -19.67 -4.71
C PHE A 108 -18.49 -20.59 -5.80
N THR A 109 -19.80 -20.73 -5.83
CA THR A 109 -20.55 -21.40 -6.92
C THR A 109 -21.80 -20.61 -7.25
N SER A 110 -22.25 -20.55 -8.51
CA SER A 110 -23.52 -19.89 -8.87
C SER A 110 -24.62 -20.87 -9.26
N ASP A 111 -25.86 -20.41 -9.21
CA ASP A 111 -27.03 -21.05 -9.84
C ASP A 111 -26.91 -21.14 -11.38
N THR A 112 -26.11 -20.27 -12.00
CA THR A 112 -25.73 -20.31 -13.42
C THR A 112 -24.57 -21.27 -13.75
N GLY A 113 -24.01 -21.97 -12.75
CA GLY A 113 -22.98 -23.01 -12.96
C GLY A 113 -21.52 -22.53 -12.90
N TYR A 114 -21.27 -21.29 -12.51
CA TYR A 114 -19.91 -20.83 -12.18
C TYR A 114 -19.37 -21.61 -10.98
N THR A 115 -18.07 -21.87 -10.95
CA THR A 115 -17.33 -22.36 -9.78
C THR A 115 -15.98 -21.66 -9.76
N SER A 116 -15.68 -20.97 -8.66
CA SER A 116 -14.43 -20.21 -8.53
C SER A 116 -13.23 -21.13 -8.26
N VAL A 117 -12.02 -20.60 -8.49
CA VAL A 117 -10.82 -21.12 -7.84
C VAL A 117 -10.97 -21.11 -6.31
N THR A 118 -10.29 -22.03 -5.63
CA THR A 118 -10.27 -22.07 -4.15
C THR A 118 -9.36 -20.97 -3.60
N GLY A 119 -9.90 -20.10 -2.76
CA GLY A 119 -9.14 -19.13 -1.98
C GLY A 119 -8.66 -19.68 -0.63
N ARG A 120 -7.69 -18.99 -0.04
CA ARG A 120 -7.14 -19.23 1.30
C ARG A 120 -7.16 -17.91 2.07
N THR A 121 -7.54 -17.96 3.34
CA THR A 121 -7.69 -16.78 4.20
C THR A 121 -7.27 -17.10 5.63
N LYS A 122 -7.17 -16.07 6.49
CA LYS A 122 -6.82 -16.20 7.90
C LYS A 122 -7.54 -15.14 8.75
N THR A 123 -8.13 -15.57 9.86
CA THR A 123 -8.76 -14.68 10.86
C THR A 123 -7.72 -13.98 11.74
N ALA A 124 -8.09 -12.85 12.34
CA ALA A 124 -7.23 -12.13 13.28
C ALA A 124 -7.10 -12.88 14.63
N PRO A 125 -6.08 -12.57 15.46
CA PRO A 125 -5.99 -13.04 16.84
C PRO A 125 -7.20 -12.64 17.69
N ALA A 126 -7.56 -13.49 18.66
CA ALA A 126 -8.65 -13.20 19.60
C ALA A 126 -8.36 -11.93 20.41
N ALA A 127 -9.39 -11.14 20.73
CA ALA A 127 -9.26 -9.98 21.59
C ALA A 127 -8.60 -10.35 22.94
N GLY A 128 -7.58 -9.59 23.34
CA GLY A 128 -6.80 -9.86 24.55
C GLY A 128 -5.78 -11.02 24.48
N SER A 129 -5.71 -11.77 23.38
CA SER A 129 -4.63 -12.75 23.17
C SER A 129 -3.32 -12.08 22.77
N GLU A 130 -2.17 -12.54 23.27
CA GLU A 130 -0.84 -12.06 22.84
C GLU A 130 -0.20 -13.13 21.95
N PRO A 131 -0.40 -13.10 20.61
CA PRO A 131 0.27 -14.03 19.72
C PRO A 131 1.79 -13.85 19.81
N ALA A 132 2.56 -14.95 19.86
CA ALA A 132 4.01 -14.88 19.96
C ALA A 132 4.69 -14.19 18.75
N ARG A 133 4.00 -14.16 17.60
CA ARG A 133 4.43 -13.51 16.37
C ARG A 133 3.22 -13.10 15.54
N LEU A 134 3.32 -11.96 14.87
CA LEU A 134 2.42 -11.55 13.78
C LEU A 134 3.27 -11.08 12.59
N THR A 135 3.01 -11.60 11.40
CA THR A 135 3.75 -11.24 10.18
C THR A 135 2.81 -10.61 9.16
N PHE A 136 3.19 -9.49 8.54
CA PHE A 136 2.47 -8.96 7.39
C PHE A 136 3.40 -8.56 6.24
N ALA A 137 2.85 -8.63 5.02
CA ALA A 137 3.45 -8.07 3.82
C ALA A 137 2.72 -6.78 3.45
N TYR A 138 3.47 -5.73 3.09
CA TYR A 138 2.96 -4.41 2.76
C TYR A 138 3.46 -4.00 1.36
N VAL A 139 2.55 -3.44 0.56
CA VAL A 139 2.75 -2.88 -0.79
C VAL A 139 1.97 -1.58 -1.01
N SER A 140 2.41 -0.76 -1.96
CA SER A 140 1.61 0.30 -2.59
C SER A 140 2.02 0.43 -4.06
N CYS A 141 1.33 1.29 -4.82
CA CYS A 141 1.78 1.80 -6.12
C CYS A 141 2.07 0.68 -7.15
N GLN A 142 1.00 0.19 -7.78
CA GLN A 142 1.04 -0.93 -8.71
C GLN A 142 0.70 -0.58 -10.18
N ASP A 143 1.21 0.54 -10.72
CA ASP A 143 0.93 0.96 -12.11
C ASP A 143 1.15 -0.21 -13.08
N PHE A 144 0.05 -0.63 -13.70
CA PHE A 144 -0.03 -1.74 -14.63
C PHE A 144 0.87 -1.52 -15.85
N THR A 145 1.04 -0.27 -16.27
CA THR A 145 1.81 0.08 -17.46
C THR A 145 3.31 -0.05 -17.24
N GLN A 146 3.79 0.18 -16.01
CA GLN A 146 5.22 0.18 -15.68
C GLN A 146 5.83 -1.21 -15.51
N GLY A 147 5.03 -2.27 -15.28
CA GLY A 147 5.61 -3.61 -15.18
C GLY A 147 4.67 -4.78 -14.90
N TYR A 148 5.27 -5.95 -14.79
CA TYR A 148 4.65 -7.18 -14.31
C TYR A 148 4.80 -7.28 -12.79
N TYR A 149 3.76 -7.76 -12.10
CA TYR A 149 3.71 -7.78 -10.64
C TYR A 149 4.51 -8.94 -10.01
N THR A 150 5.80 -9.01 -10.33
CA THR A 150 6.72 -10.01 -9.76
C THR A 150 6.97 -9.79 -8.26
N VAL A 151 6.67 -8.59 -7.74
CA VAL A 151 6.60 -8.32 -6.30
C VAL A 151 5.52 -9.18 -5.62
N PHE A 152 4.33 -9.33 -6.22
CA PHE A 152 3.31 -10.25 -5.69
C PHE A 152 3.71 -11.72 -5.79
N ALA A 153 4.36 -12.12 -6.89
CA ALA A 153 4.95 -13.45 -6.99
C ALA A 153 5.97 -13.71 -5.87
N ALA A 154 6.71 -12.68 -5.43
CA ALA A 154 7.65 -12.78 -4.31
C ALA A 154 6.95 -12.97 -2.95
N ILE A 155 5.81 -12.32 -2.71
CA ILE A 155 4.97 -12.54 -1.50
C ILE A 155 4.45 -13.98 -1.47
N VAL A 156 3.82 -14.43 -2.56
CA VAL A 156 3.29 -15.81 -2.69
C VAL A 156 4.39 -16.85 -2.48
N ALA A 157 5.59 -16.60 -3.02
CA ALA A 157 6.69 -17.54 -2.92
C ALA A 157 7.40 -17.57 -1.54
N ASP A 158 7.15 -16.60 -0.65
CA ASP A 158 7.65 -16.60 0.73
C ASP A 158 6.64 -17.17 1.74
N ASP A 159 5.33 -17.13 1.42
CA ASP A 159 4.20 -17.82 2.08
C ASP A 159 4.10 -17.78 3.62
N ASP A 160 4.63 -16.73 4.26
CA ASP A 160 4.69 -16.64 5.73
C ASP A 160 4.08 -15.36 6.33
N ALA A 161 3.35 -14.58 5.53
CA ALA A 161 2.48 -13.51 5.99
C ALA A 161 1.16 -14.07 6.58
N ASP A 162 0.72 -13.50 7.69
CA ASP A 162 -0.61 -13.77 8.27
C ASP A 162 -1.71 -12.99 7.52
N PHE A 163 -1.38 -11.79 7.03
CA PHE A 163 -2.21 -10.93 6.18
C PHE A 163 -1.33 -10.01 5.31
N CYS A 164 -1.95 -9.40 4.30
CA CYS A 164 -1.32 -8.41 3.42
C CYS A 164 -1.97 -7.02 3.59
N VAL A 165 -1.23 -5.96 3.27
CA VAL A 165 -1.67 -4.56 3.34
C VAL A 165 -1.37 -3.88 2.01
N HIS A 166 -2.33 -3.16 1.44
CA HIS A 166 -2.13 -2.24 0.30
C HIS A 166 -2.43 -0.80 0.75
N LEU A 167 -1.43 0.07 0.72
CA LEU A 167 -1.56 1.49 1.14
C LEU A 167 -1.88 2.39 -0.06
N GLY A 168 -2.94 2.05 -0.81
CA GLY A 168 -3.36 2.83 -1.97
C GLY A 168 -2.55 2.66 -3.24
N ASP A 169 -2.98 3.35 -4.31
CA ASP A 169 -2.58 3.13 -5.70
C ASP A 169 -2.78 1.67 -6.15
N ASN A 170 -3.92 1.08 -5.77
CA ASN A 170 -4.39 -0.24 -6.20
C ASN A 170 -4.78 -0.22 -7.70
N ILE A 171 -5.05 0.95 -8.27
CA ILE A 171 -5.19 1.20 -9.71
C ILE A 171 -4.54 2.53 -10.07
N TYR A 172 -4.34 2.79 -11.36
CA TYR A 172 -4.14 4.13 -11.90
C TYR A 172 -5.28 4.45 -12.87
N GLU A 173 -5.91 5.60 -12.66
CA GLU A 173 -6.94 6.19 -13.50
C GLU A 173 -6.40 6.51 -14.91
N THR A 174 -5.15 6.91 -15.03
CA THR A 174 -4.48 7.23 -16.30
C THR A 174 -3.88 6.00 -16.98
N GLY A 175 -3.86 6.01 -18.31
CA GLY A 175 -3.15 5.04 -19.15
C GLY A 175 -2.18 5.70 -20.15
N ALA A 176 -1.88 6.99 -19.97
CA ALA A 176 -1.14 7.81 -20.93
C ALA A 176 0.29 7.30 -21.17
N ALA A 177 0.75 7.36 -22.42
CA ALA A 177 2.02 6.75 -22.85
C ALA A 177 3.27 7.46 -22.30
N ASP A 178 3.13 8.72 -21.87
CA ASP A 178 4.17 9.56 -21.28
C ASP A 178 4.08 9.66 -19.75
N PHE A 179 2.96 9.23 -19.14
CA PHE A 179 2.84 9.09 -17.69
C PHE A 179 3.93 8.15 -17.16
N GLN A 180 4.55 8.53 -16.04
CA GLN A 180 5.66 7.81 -15.39
C GLN A 180 6.87 7.45 -16.30
N LYS A 181 6.96 8.04 -17.50
CA LYS A 181 8.01 7.89 -18.53
C LYS A 181 8.18 6.47 -19.10
N GLY A 182 7.21 6.10 -19.93
CA GLY A 182 7.28 4.91 -20.79
C GLY A 182 6.39 3.78 -20.26
N GLN A 183 6.29 2.70 -21.03
CA GLN A 183 5.38 1.60 -20.72
C GLN A 183 6.02 0.25 -21.07
N VAL A 184 5.92 -0.70 -20.15
CA VAL A 184 6.21 -2.13 -20.34
C VAL A 184 4.96 -2.87 -20.85
N ARG A 185 3.78 -2.40 -20.44
CA ARG A 185 2.47 -2.94 -20.80
C ARG A 185 1.54 -1.80 -21.22
N LEU A 186 0.65 -2.07 -22.16
CA LEU A 186 -0.35 -1.10 -22.58
C LEU A 186 -1.55 -1.16 -21.63
N ASP A 187 -2.02 0.00 -21.21
CA ASP A 187 -3.38 0.13 -20.68
C ASP A 187 -4.37 0.02 -21.86
N THR A 188 -5.31 -0.91 -21.77
CA THR A 188 -6.28 -1.18 -22.85
C THR A 188 -7.62 -0.44 -22.67
N ILE A 189 -7.80 0.33 -21.59
CA ILE A 189 -9.06 1.03 -21.30
C ILE A 189 -9.18 2.33 -22.12
N GLY A 190 -8.06 2.82 -22.66
CA GLY A 190 -8.01 3.82 -23.74
C GLY A 190 -8.43 5.23 -23.33
N GLY A 191 -8.56 6.12 -24.33
CA GLY A 191 -9.20 7.44 -24.20
C GLY A 191 -8.41 8.54 -23.47
N GLY A 192 -7.74 8.21 -22.36
CA GLY A 192 -7.05 9.17 -21.48
C GLY A 192 -7.05 8.68 -20.03
N GLU A 193 -7.67 9.45 -19.15
CA GLU A 193 -7.93 9.06 -17.77
C GLU A 193 -9.36 8.50 -17.61
N ALA A 194 -9.54 7.55 -16.68
CA ALA A 194 -10.86 7.08 -16.28
C ALA A 194 -11.61 8.18 -15.52
N THR A 195 -12.86 8.44 -15.92
CA THR A 195 -13.72 9.49 -15.33
C THR A 195 -15.10 8.98 -14.90
N THR A 196 -15.56 7.88 -15.50
CA THR A 196 -16.87 7.25 -15.25
C THR A 196 -16.74 5.94 -14.49
N LEU A 197 -17.81 5.52 -13.80
CA LEU A 197 -17.84 4.27 -13.05
C LEU A 197 -17.49 3.05 -13.90
N ASP A 198 -17.95 2.99 -15.16
CA ASP A 198 -17.62 1.87 -16.04
C ASP A 198 -16.12 1.85 -16.41
N GLU A 199 -15.50 3.01 -16.64
CA GLU A 199 -14.06 3.10 -16.86
C GLU A 199 -13.25 2.67 -15.63
N TYR A 200 -13.63 3.07 -14.41
CA TYR A 200 -12.97 2.57 -13.20
C TYR A 200 -13.16 1.06 -13.01
N ARG A 201 -14.37 0.52 -13.26
CA ARG A 201 -14.60 -0.94 -13.28
C ARG A 201 -13.73 -1.64 -14.31
N GLN A 202 -13.57 -1.06 -15.50
CA GLN A 202 -12.64 -1.54 -16.53
C GLN A 202 -11.17 -1.49 -16.05
N LYS A 203 -10.75 -0.43 -15.34
CA LYS A 203 -9.41 -0.34 -14.72
C LYS A 203 -9.17 -1.46 -13.70
N TYR A 204 -10.09 -1.70 -12.76
CA TYR A 204 -9.94 -2.82 -11.82
C TYR A 204 -9.87 -4.18 -12.54
N ARG A 205 -10.69 -4.39 -13.59
CA ARG A 205 -10.60 -5.59 -14.45
C ARG A 205 -9.26 -5.72 -15.17
N LEU A 206 -8.71 -4.62 -15.69
CA LEU A 206 -7.37 -4.59 -16.28
C LEU A 206 -6.31 -5.00 -15.26
N TYR A 207 -6.29 -4.40 -14.08
CA TYR A 207 -5.29 -4.70 -13.05
C TYR A 207 -5.39 -6.16 -12.58
N LEU A 208 -6.62 -6.68 -12.43
CA LEU A 208 -6.89 -8.08 -12.13
C LEU A 208 -6.63 -9.05 -13.30
N SER A 209 -6.28 -8.57 -14.50
CA SER A 209 -5.79 -9.44 -15.59
C SER A 209 -4.39 -10.01 -15.31
N ASP A 210 -3.60 -9.41 -14.40
CA ASP A 210 -2.32 -9.97 -13.97
C ASP A 210 -2.49 -11.20 -13.07
N ALA A 211 -1.91 -12.33 -13.49
CA ALA A 211 -2.02 -13.60 -12.77
C ALA A 211 -1.35 -13.58 -11.39
N ASN A 212 -0.30 -12.79 -11.18
CA ASN A 212 0.36 -12.70 -9.87
C ASN A 212 -0.50 -11.92 -8.88
N TYR A 213 -1.24 -10.90 -9.34
CA TYR A 213 -2.17 -10.16 -8.47
C TYR A 213 -3.38 -11.02 -8.10
N ARG A 214 -3.95 -11.79 -9.04
CA ARG A 214 -4.99 -12.78 -8.71
C ARG A 214 -4.50 -13.82 -7.71
N GLU A 215 -3.31 -14.38 -7.90
CA GLU A 215 -2.78 -15.43 -7.02
C GLU A 215 -2.50 -14.92 -5.60
N VAL A 216 -1.92 -13.73 -5.43
CA VAL A 216 -1.69 -13.17 -4.08
C VAL A 216 -3.00 -12.77 -3.38
N ARG A 217 -4.00 -12.28 -4.13
CA ARG A 217 -5.36 -12.01 -3.60
C ARG A 217 -6.06 -13.31 -3.17
N ARG A 218 -5.87 -14.39 -3.92
CA ARG A 218 -6.40 -15.72 -3.62
C ARG A 218 -5.78 -16.35 -2.36
N GLN A 219 -4.52 -16.05 -2.06
CA GLN A 219 -3.73 -16.74 -1.03
C GLN A 219 -3.74 -16.08 0.37
N PHE A 220 -4.07 -14.80 0.49
CA PHE A 220 -3.97 -14.05 1.74
C PHE A 220 -5.25 -13.25 2.04
N CYS A 221 -5.40 -12.87 3.31
CA CYS A 221 -6.40 -11.89 3.74
C CYS A 221 -5.79 -10.49 3.66
N TRP A 222 -6.53 -9.53 3.12
CA TRP A 222 -6.04 -8.19 2.81
C TRP A 222 -6.66 -7.08 3.66
N ILE A 223 -5.87 -6.03 3.92
CA ILE A 223 -6.32 -4.73 4.39
C ILE A 223 -5.97 -3.75 3.28
N HIS A 224 -6.98 -3.18 2.62
CA HIS A 224 -6.78 -2.12 1.64
C HIS A 224 -7.20 -0.77 2.22
N LEU A 225 -6.45 0.25 1.84
CA LEU A 225 -6.90 1.64 1.72
C LEU A 225 -6.60 2.10 0.28
N TRP A 226 -7.12 3.27 -0.07
CA TRP A 226 -6.80 3.99 -1.31
C TRP A 226 -5.64 4.96 -1.10
N ASP A 227 -5.20 5.57 -2.18
CA ASP A 227 -4.47 6.84 -2.22
C ASP A 227 -5.18 7.76 -3.24
N ASP A 228 -4.47 8.58 -4.01
CA ASP A 228 -5.07 9.46 -5.02
C ASP A 228 -5.51 8.74 -6.28
N HIS A 229 -4.75 7.77 -6.79
CA HIS A 229 -5.00 7.19 -8.12
C HIS A 229 -6.21 6.24 -8.20
N GLU A 230 -6.84 5.88 -7.08
CA GLU A 230 -8.20 5.34 -7.04
C GLU A 230 -9.26 6.31 -7.59
N VAL A 231 -8.96 7.60 -7.60
CA VAL A 231 -9.80 8.68 -8.10
C VAL A 231 -9.03 9.43 -9.19
N PHE A 232 -8.13 10.37 -8.85
CA PHE A 232 -7.18 10.97 -9.79
C PHE A 232 -5.99 11.61 -9.08
N ASN A 233 -4.87 11.69 -9.80
CA ASN A 233 -3.57 12.18 -9.36
C ASN A 233 -3.69 13.46 -8.48
N ASN A 234 -3.14 13.40 -7.27
CA ASN A 234 -3.09 14.46 -6.25
C ASN A 234 -4.46 15.04 -5.82
N TYR A 235 -5.60 14.32 -5.93
CA TYR A 235 -6.89 14.89 -5.50
C TYR A 235 -6.93 15.25 -4.00
N ALA A 236 -7.70 16.29 -3.65
CA ALA A 236 -7.97 16.69 -2.28
C ALA A 236 -9.48 16.86 -2.07
N GLY A 237 -10.06 16.10 -1.14
CA GLY A 237 -11.51 16.02 -0.99
C GLY A 237 -12.18 17.35 -0.60
N THR A 238 -11.51 18.22 0.17
CA THR A 238 -12.10 19.54 0.49
C THR A 238 -12.10 20.50 -0.70
N GLU A 239 -11.25 20.28 -1.71
CA GLU A 239 -11.04 21.16 -2.88
C GLU A 239 -11.58 20.61 -4.22
N LEU A 240 -12.43 19.59 -4.21
CA LEU A 240 -13.25 19.28 -5.40
C LEU A 240 -14.15 20.51 -5.69
N THR A 241 -13.96 21.14 -6.86
CA THR A 241 -14.60 22.41 -7.26
C THR A 241 -15.57 22.29 -8.44
N SER A 242 -15.72 21.09 -9.03
CA SER A 242 -16.64 20.86 -10.13
C SER A 242 -17.47 19.60 -9.94
N ALA A 243 -18.70 19.63 -10.47
CA ALA A 243 -19.59 18.47 -10.53
C ALA A 243 -19.02 17.29 -11.32
N SER A 244 -17.98 17.53 -12.15
CA SER A 244 -17.26 16.47 -12.84
C SER A 244 -16.33 15.73 -11.88
N ASP A 245 -15.61 16.45 -11.03
CA ASP A 245 -14.67 15.88 -10.06
C ASP A 245 -15.40 15.20 -8.91
N GLU A 246 -16.52 15.78 -8.47
CA GLU A 246 -17.48 15.19 -7.51
C GLU A 246 -18.03 13.84 -8.02
N ALA A 247 -18.52 13.79 -9.27
CA ALA A 247 -19.01 12.56 -9.89
C ALA A 247 -17.89 11.53 -10.10
N ARG A 248 -16.67 11.99 -10.41
CA ARG A 248 -15.48 11.15 -10.60
C ARG A 248 -15.01 10.54 -9.27
N GLN A 249 -15.03 11.29 -8.17
CA GLN A 249 -14.79 10.79 -6.81
C GLN A 249 -15.79 9.69 -6.45
N ALA A 250 -17.08 9.92 -6.69
CA ALA A 250 -18.12 8.92 -6.45
C ALA A 250 -17.90 7.63 -7.28
N ALA A 251 -17.50 7.78 -8.54
CA ALA A 251 -17.20 6.66 -9.44
C ALA A 251 -15.98 5.84 -8.97
N GLY A 252 -14.88 6.50 -8.63
CA GLY A 252 -13.67 5.85 -8.10
C GLY A 252 -13.94 5.11 -6.79
N TYR A 253 -14.61 5.75 -5.83
CA TYR A 253 -15.00 5.14 -4.55
C TYR A 253 -15.94 3.95 -4.72
N GLN A 254 -16.95 4.05 -5.58
CA GLN A 254 -17.84 2.93 -5.84
C GLN A 254 -17.08 1.74 -6.46
N ALA A 255 -16.21 1.97 -7.45
CA ALA A 255 -15.42 0.91 -8.07
C ALA A 255 -14.43 0.27 -7.07
N PHE A 256 -13.74 1.06 -6.25
CA PHE A 256 -12.88 0.58 -5.16
C PHE A 256 -13.63 -0.35 -4.21
N LEU A 257 -14.81 0.08 -3.76
CA LEU A 257 -15.66 -0.72 -2.89
C LEU A 257 -16.20 -1.97 -3.58
N GLU A 258 -16.51 -1.94 -4.87
CA GLU A 258 -16.98 -3.12 -5.62
C GLU A 258 -15.87 -4.16 -5.84
N TYR A 259 -14.65 -3.73 -6.16
CA TYR A 259 -13.58 -4.61 -6.63
C TYR A 259 -12.58 -5.07 -5.57
N LEU A 260 -12.47 -4.40 -4.43
CA LEU A 260 -11.58 -4.79 -3.34
C LEU A 260 -12.37 -5.39 -2.16
N PRO A 261 -11.78 -6.34 -1.40
CA PRO A 261 -12.42 -6.92 -0.23
C PRO A 261 -12.33 -5.95 0.97
N VAL A 262 -13.00 -4.80 0.84
CA VAL A 262 -13.13 -3.77 1.88
C VAL A 262 -14.57 -3.69 2.38
N GLU A 263 -14.72 -3.57 3.69
CA GLU A 263 -15.97 -3.19 4.36
C GLU A 263 -15.74 -1.84 5.05
N PRO A 264 -16.30 -0.73 4.50
CA PRO A 264 -16.13 0.59 5.09
C PRO A 264 -16.99 0.74 6.36
N VAL A 265 -16.61 1.66 7.24
CA VAL A 265 -17.29 1.89 8.53
C VAL A 265 -18.66 2.55 8.34
N SER A 266 -18.79 3.40 7.33
CA SER A 266 -20.08 3.89 6.81
C SER A 266 -20.23 3.49 5.34
N PRO A 267 -21.45 3.32 4.80
CA PRO A 267 -21.63 3.13 3.36
C PRO A 267 -21.27 4.41 2.58
N LEU A 268 -20.96 4.24 1.29
CA LEU A 268 -20.83 5.34 0.35
C LEU A 268 -22.13 6.16 0.28
N ALA A 269 -22.02 7.46 0.52
CA ALA A 269 -23.09 8.43 0.43
C ALA A 269 -22.65 9.63 -0.41
N ILE A 270 -23.61 10.31 -1.03
CA ILE A 270 -23.39 11.58 -1.75
C ILE A 270 -23.95 12.71 -0.88
N GLY A 271 -23.12 13.70 -0.58
CA GLY A 271 -23.48 14.88 0.20
C GLY A 271 -24.39 15.85 -0.58
N SER A 272 -24.99 16.80 0.14
CA SER A 272 -25.76 17.89 -0.49
C SER A 272 -24.89 18.87 -1.28
N ASP A 273 -23.58 18.80 -1.08
CA ASP A 273 -22.50 19.48 -1.79
C ASP A 273 -21.96 18.67 -2.98
N GLY A 274 -22.61 17.56 -3.36
CA GLY A 274 -22.24 16.71 -4.51
C GLY A 274 -21.09 15.73 -4.23
N LYS A 275 -20.30 15.97 -3.19
CA LYS A 275 -19.12 15.17 -2.84
C LYS A 275 -19.48 13.77 -2.34
N ALA A 276 -18.63 12.81 -2.66
CA ALA A 276 -18.73 11.46 -2.13
C ALA A 276 -18.13 11.40 -0.72
N SER A 277 -18.80 10.66 0.17
CA SER A 277 -18.34 10.42 1.53
C SER A 277 -18.50 8.95 1.91
N VAL A 278 -17.42 8.37 2.41
CA VAL A 278 -17.38 7.03 3.00
C VAL A 278 -16.31 7.02 4.09
N GLN A 279 -16.58 6.38 5.22
CA GLN A 279 -15.57 6.28 6.28
C GLN A 279 -14.71 5.04 6.05
N LEU A 280 -13.52 5.24 5.47
CA LEU A 280 -12.54 4.17 5.27
C LEU A 280 -11.60 3.99 6.46
N TYR A 281 -11.21 5.09 7.12
CA TYR A 281 -10.32 5.04 8.29
C TYR A 281 -10.94 4.23 9.44
N ARG A 282 -10.16 3.31 10.00
CA ARG A 282 -10.62 2.29 10.96
C ARG A 282 -9.48 1.69 11.77
N LYS A 283 -9.80 1.10 12.93
CA LYS A 283 -8.83 0.38 13.77
C LYS A 283 -9.06 -1.12 13.69
N LEU A 284 -8.00 -1.88 13.46
CA LEU A 284 -8.00 -3.35 13.50
C LEU A 284 -7.09 -3.83 14.64
N SER A 285 -7.63 -4.61 15.57
CA SER A 285 -6.89 -5.08 16.76
C SER A 285 -6.45 -6.53 16.60
N PHE A 286 -5.13 -6.77 16.59
CA PHE A 286 -4.53 -8.08 16.50
C PHE A 286 -4.15 -8.57 17.91
N GLY A 287 -5.19 -8.90 18.68
CA GLY A 287 -5.07 -9.26 20.09
C GLY A 287 -4.57 -8.08 20.94
N SER A 288 -3.64 -8.35 21.86
CA SER A 288 -2.89 -7.33 22.60
C SER A 288 -1.53 -6.99 21.95
N LEU A 289 -1.12 -7.68 20.88
CA LEU A 289 0.19 -7.47 20.26
C LEU A 289 0.23 -6.19 19.41
N ALA A 290 -0.77 -5.95 18.56
CA ALA A 290 -0.75 -4.79 17.68
C ALA A 290 -2.16 -4.21 17.48
N ASP A 291 -2.27 -2.89 17.55
CA ASP A 291 -3.37 -2.13 16.95
C ASP A 291 -2.88 -1.55 15.62
N LEU A 292 -3.65 -1.77 14.55
CA LEU A 292 -3.45 -1.17 13.24
C LEU A 292 -4.46 -0.02 13.07
N PHE A 293 -3.97 1.18 12.79
CA PHE A 293 -4.76 2.38 12.52
C PHE A 293 -4.66 2.66 11.03
N VAL A 294 -5.70 2.29 10.29
CA VAL A 294 -5.83 2.61 8.85
C VAL A 294 -6.36 4.04 8.74
N LEU A 295 -5.64 4.88 8.00
CA LEU A 295 -6.01 6.26 7.74
C LEU A 295 -6.75 6.41 6.38
N ASP A 296 -7.11 7.66 6.10
CA ASP A 296 -7.59 8.20 4.83
C ASP A 296 -7.02 9.61 4.70
N GLU A 297 -5.94 9.78 3.94
CA GLU A 297 -5.20 11.04 3.77
C GLU A 297 -5.61 11.80 2.49
N ARG A 298 -6.74 11.42 1.87
CA ARG A 298 -7.22 12.02 0.62
C ARG A 298 -8.62 12.63 0.71
N GLN A 299 -9.59 11.96 1.34
CA GLN A 299 -10.98 12.43 1.35
C GLN A 299 -11.19 13.69 2.21
N TYR A 300 -10.32 13.93 3.20
CA TYR A 300 -10.51 14.98 4.21
C TYR A 300 -9.44 16.08 4.20
N ARG A 301 -8.41 15.96 3.35
CA ARG A 301 -7.32 16.93 3.27
C ARG A 301 -7.70 18.19 2.48
N ASP A 302 -7.03 19.27 2.82
CA ASP A 302 -6.95 20.48 2.00
C ASP A 302 -6.11 20.24 0.73
N GLY A 303 -6.11 21.21 -0.19
CA GLY A 303 -5.33 21.15 -1.40
C GLY A 303 -3.83 21.32 -1.17
N VAL A 304 -3.06 20.92 -2.17
CA VAL A 304 -1.62 21.17 -2.24
C VAL A 304 -1.38 22.66 -2.45
N VAL A 305 -0.56 23.27 -1.59
CA VAL A 305 -0.21 24.69 -1.65
C VAL A 305 1.20 24.91 -2.23
N CYS A 306 1.53 26.18 -2.47
CA CYS A 306 2.68 26.62 -3.26
C CYS A 306 2.58 26.16 -4.74
N LYS A 307 3.52 26.55 -5.60
CA LYS A 307 3.61 25.95 -6.93
C LYS A 307 4.21 24.55 -6.79
N SER A 308 3.39 23.51 -6.95
CA SER A 308 3.70 22.12 -6.66
C SER A 308 4.45 21.41 -7.79
N ASP A 309 5.73 21.74 -7.94
CA ASP A 309 6.69 21.02 -8.77
C ASP A 309 7.73 20.30 -7.88
N LEU A 310 8.63 19.50 -8.47
CA LEU A 310 9.81 19.03 -7.76
C LEU A 310 10.73 20.22 -7.42
N PHE A 311 11.24 20.28 -6.18
CA PHE A 311 12.08 21.36 -5.63
C PHE A 311 11.33 22.68 -5.33
N THR A 312 10.14 22.62 -4.76
CA THR A 312 9.34 23.80 -4.41
C THR A 312 9.86 24.52 -3.14
N PRO A 313 10.06 25.85 -3.17
CA PRO A 313 10.34 26.66 -1.98
C PRO A 313 9.08 26.85 -1.11
N PRO A 314 9.22 27.09 0.20
CA PRO A 314 8.08 27.35 1.07
C PRO A 314 7.31 28.62 0.65
N CYS A 315 6.01 28.60 0.94
CA CYS A 315 5.09 29.72 0.79
C CYS A 315 4.30 29.94 2.10
N PRO A 316 3.77 31.15 2.38
CA PRO A 316 3.06 31.45 3.62
C PRO A 316 1.89 30.51 3.94
N GLU A 317 1.29 29.90 2.92
CA GLU A 317 0.20 28.93 3.04
C GLU A 317 0.63 27.60 3.70
N LEU A 318 1.93 27.28 3.78
CA LEU A 318 2.44 26.16 4.58
C LEU A 318 2.43 26.46 6.08
N ASP A 319 2.53 27.74 6.46
CA ASP A 319 2.57 28.17 7.86
C ASP A 319 1.16 28.32 8.47
N ASP A 320 0.09 28.08 7.70
CA ASP A 320 -1.29 28.14 8.19
C ASP A 320 -1.61 26.94 9.10
N PRO A 321 -1.84 27.16 10.42
CA PRO A 321 -2.15 26.09 11.36
C PRO A 321 -3.56 25.51 11.19
N ALA A 322 -4.40 26.10 10.34
CA ALA A 322 -5.73 25.57 10.03
C ALA A 322 -5.68 24.43 9.00
N ARG A 323 -4.62 24.32 8.19
CA ARG A 323 -4.54 23.31 7.12
C ARG A 323 -4.40 21.89 7.65
N THR A 324 -5.13 20.97 7.05
CA THR A 324 -5.33 19.61 7.55
C THR A 324 -5.11 18.55 6.47
N MET A 325 -4.51 17.42 6.87
CA MET A 325 -4.39 16.20 6.08
C MET A 325 -5.53 15.23 6.43
N LEU A 326 -5.82 15.09 7.73
CA LEU A 326 -6.78 14.09 8.22
C LEU A 326 -8.20 14.66 8.36
N GLY A 327 -8.36 15.97 8.39
CA GLY A 327 -9.58 16.61 8.88
C GLY A 327 -9.80 16.43 10.38
N THR A 328 -10.65 17.29 10.96
CA THR A 328 -10.90 17.34 12.41
C THR A 328 -11.35 16.01 13.01
N SER A 329 -12.25 15.29 12.34
CA SER A 329 -12.85 14.06 12.86
C SER A 329 -11.84 12.91 12.96
N GLN A 330 -11.10 12.64 11.89
CA GLN A 330 -10.11 11.55 11.85
C GLN A 330 -8.87 11.88 12.69
N LYS A 331 -8.42 13.14 12.71
CA LYS A 331 -7.35 13.58 13.64
C LYS A 331 -7.73 13.33 15.10
N THR A 332 -8.95 13.70 15.49
CA THR A 332 -9.46 13.47 16.86
C THR A 332 -9.55 11.98 17.16
N TRP A 333 -10.18 11.22 16.26
CA TRP A 333 -10.29 9.76 16.35
C TRP A 333 -8.93 9.07 16.49
N LEU A 334 -7.92 9.46 15.71
CA LEU A 334 -6.58 8.88 15.75
C LEU A 334 -5.91 9.16 17.10
N LYS A 335 -5.95 10.41 17.56
CA LYS A 335 -5.38 10.83 18.85
C LYS A 335 -6.03 10.08 20.02
N ASP A 336 -7.36 9.97 20.03
CA ASP A 336 -8.10 9.25 21.07
C ASP A 336 -7.79 7.75 21.06
N ASN A 337 -7.79 7.11 19.89
CA ASN A 337 -7.52 5.67 19.78
C ASN A 337 -6.04 5.33 20.07
N LEU A 338 -5.08 6.18 19.71
CA LEU A 338 -3.67 6.01 20.09
C LEU A 338 -3.49 6.12 21.62
N ALA A 339 -4.14 7.09 22.26
CA ALA A 339 -4.07 7.28 23.71
C ALA A 339 -4.80 6.18 24.50
N ALA A 340 -5.89 5.62 23.95
CA ALA A 340 -6.64 4.51 24.55
C ALA A 340 -6.01 3.13 24.29
N SER A 341 -5.11 3.00 23.31
CA SER A 341 -4.56 1.71 22.89
C SER A 341 -3.62 1.10 23.93
N ALA A 342 -4.04 -0.04 24.49
CA ALA A 342 -3.23 -0.89 25.36
C ALA A 342 -2.35 -1.90 24.59
N ALA A 343 -2.44 -1.97 23.25
CA ALA A 343 -1.66 -2.92 22.45
C ALA A 343 -0.16 -2.64 22.52
N ARG A 344 0.67 -3.69 22.41
CA ARG A 344 2.15 -3.57 22.46
C ARG A 344 2.68 -2.65 21.37
N TRP A 345 2.18 -2.79 20.14
CA TRP A 345 2.57 -2.00 18.97
C TRP A 345 1.39 -1.16 18.46
N LYS A 346 1.69 0.07 18.03
CA LYS A 346 0.76 0.96 17.34
C LYS A 346 1.25 1.12 15.90
N VAL A 347 0.56 0.51 14.96
CA VAL A 347 0.94 0.50 13.54
C VAL A 347 0.03 1.47 12.81
N ILE A 348 0.54 2.62 12.40
CA ILE A 348 -0.19 3.56 11.55
C ILE A 348 0.05 3.13 10.10
N LEU A 349 -1.04 2.99 9.35
CA LEU A 349 -1.08 2.59 7.95
C LEU A 349 -1.64 3.77 7.17
N ASN A 350 -0.78 4.44 6.41
CA ASN A 350 -1.09 5.71 5.77
C ASN A 350 -0.48 5.82 4.37
N GLU A 351 -0.94 6.79 3.61
CA GLU A 351 -0.69 6.95 2.19
C GLU A 351 0.67 7.62 1.95
N VAL A 352 0.83 8.86 2.43
CA VAL A 352 1.92 9.75 2.01
C VAL A 352 2.98 9.98 3.10
N MET A 353 4.24 10.17 2.68
CA MET A 353 5.41 10.24 3.59
C MET A 353 5.26 11.27 4.72
N ALA A 354 5.39 10.80 5.97
CA ALA A 354 5.26 11.61 7.19
C ALA A 354 6.57 12.30 7.59
N MET A 355 7.73 11.65 7.42
CA MET A 355 9.05 12.24 7.63
C MET A 355 9.23 13.48 6.75
N ARG A 356 9.85 14.53 7.30
CA ARG A 356 10.27 15.69 6.50
C ARG A 356 11.24 15.28 5.39
N PHE A 357 11.05 15.78 4.18
CA PHE A 357 11.85 15.41 3.01
C PHE A 357 12.21 16.63 2.13
N ALA A 358 13.23 17.36 2.61
CA ALA A 358 13.81 18.50 1.90
C ALA A 358 14.97 18.08 0.99
N ALA A 359 14.91 18.45 -0.29
CA ALA A 359 16.03 18.29 -1.24
C ALA A 359 17.23 19.16 -0.87
N ILE A 360 16.96 20.37 -0.41
CA ILE A 360 17.93 21.33 0.10
C ILE A 360 17.35 21.92 1.37
N ASP A 361 18.15 21.98 2.44
CA ASP A 361 17.85 22.74 3.64
C ASP A 361 19.13 23.44 4.11
N ILE A 362 19.12 24.77 4.07
CA ILE A 362 20.26 25.60 4.49
C ILE A 362 20.10 26.08 5.95
N SER A 363 18.90 25.97 6.54
CA SER A 363 18.63 26.37 7.92
C SER A 363 19.42 25.54 8.95
N LEU A 364 19.68 24.26 8.63
CA LEU A 364 20.50 23.33 9.41
C LEU A 364 21.95 23.78 9.64
N PHE A 365 22.46 24.76 8.88
CA PHE A 365 23.83 25.28 9.03
C PHE A 365 23.95 26.51 9.96
N GLY A 366 22.81 27.03 10.42
CA GLY A 366 22.75 28.14 11.38
C GLY A 366 23.29 29.49 10.86
N PRO A 367 23.22 30.55 11.70
CA PRO A 367 23.56 31.92 11.29
C PRO A 367 25.07 32.17 11.04
N THR A 368 25.93 31.17 11.19
CA THR A 368 27.38 31.30 10.95
C THR A 368 27.80 30.99 9.51
N GLY A 369 26.87 30.49 8.67
CA GLY A 369 27.03 30.43 7.21
C GLY A 369 28.13 29.50 6.68
N GLN A 370 28.68 28.61 7.51
CA GLN A 370 29.63 27.59 7.03
C GLN A 370 28.89 26.38 6.46
N ALA A 371 28.48 26.50 5.20
CA ALA A 371 28.08 25.34 4.42
C ALA A 371 29.23 24.29 4.42
N PRO A 372 28.95 22.99 4.61
CA PRO A 372 29.96 21.95 4.53
C PRO A 372 30.74 22.01 3.20
N ARG A 373 32.06 21.77 3.25
CA ARG A 373 33.00 21.86 2.10
C ARG A 373 32.62 21.06 0.84
N TYR A 374 31.58 20.21 0.88
CA TYR A 374 31.05 19.57 -0.31
C TYR A 374 30.19 20.53 -1.16
N PHE A 375 29.45 21.46 -0.55
CA PHE A 375 28.63 22.45 -1.27
C PHE A 375 29.48 23.39 -2.12
N ASP A 376 30.63 23.85 -1.60
CA ASP A 376 31.66 24.62 -2.35
C ASP A 376 32.12 23.93 -3.66
N ARG A 377 31.93 22.61 -3.75
CA ARG A 377 32.39 21.78 -4.86
C ARG A 377 31.26 21.31 -5.79
N ALA A 378 30.02 21.23 -5.28
CA ALA A 378 28.86 20.75 -6.01
C ALA A 378 28.00 21.88 -6.62
N LEU A 379 27.95 23.05 -5.97
CA LEU A 379 27.24 24.24 -6.45
C LEU A 379 28.22 25.42 -6.56
N PRO A 380 28.29 26.13 -7.70
CA PRO A 380 29.29 27.18 -7.92
C PRO A 380 28.96 28.52 -7.23
N ILE A 381 28.40 28.49 -6.01
CA ILE A 381 27.97 29.69 -5.25
C ILE A 381 29.17 30.24 -4.45
N LYS A 382 30.16 30.77 -5.17
CA LYS A 382 31.43 31.27 -4.61
C LYS A 382 31.33 32.65 -3.92
N ASN A 383 30.30 32.91 -3.12
CA ASN A 383 30.10 34.23 -2.53
C ASN A 383 29.63 34.20 -1.06
N PRO A 384 30.56 34.11 -0.08
CA PRO A 384 30.22 34.12 1.35
C PRO A 384 29.58 35.43 1.85
N ARG A 385 29.44 36.45 1.00
CA ARG A 385 28.71 37.70 1.29
C ARG A 385 27.18 37.56 1.22
N LEU A 386 26.63 36.45 0.71
CA LEU A 386 25.18 36.23 0.68
C LEU A 386 24.56 35.97 2.06
N TYR A 387 25.38 35.60 3.06
CA TYR A 387 24.91 35.14 4.37
C TYR A 387 25.19 36.11 5.53
N GLN A 388 26.03 37.13 5.32
CA GLN A 388 26.27 38.16 6.35
C GLN A 388 25.13 39.19 6.35
N GLY A 389 24.24 39.10 7.34
CA GLY A 389 23.12 40.02 7.51
C GLY A 389 21.81 39.57 6.86
N ALA A 390 21.72 38.31 6.41
CA ALA A 390 20.45 37.69 6.03
C ALA A 390 19.53 37.60 7.26
N ASN A 391 18.28 38.09 7.13
CA ASN A 391 17.24 37.86 8.13
C ASN A 391 16.88 36.35 8.16
N GLN A 392 16.36 35.86 9.29
CA GLN A 392 15.94 34.46 9.46
C GLN A 392 14.97 34.01 8.34
N ASP A 393 14.08 34.90 7.90
CA ASP A 393 13.15 34.68 6.79
C ASP A 393 13.86 34.29 5.48
N LEU A 394 15.01 34.89 5.18
CA LEU A 394 15.82 34.59 3.99
C LEU A 394 16.58 33.26 4.12
N ILE A 395 16.85 32.81 5.35
CA ILE A 395 17.46 31.50 5.63
C ILE A 395 16.40 30.40 5.52
N ASN A 396 15.20 30.66 6.04
CA ASN A 396 14.06 29.75 5.94
C ASN A 396 13.58 29.60 4.47
N SER A 397 13.65 30.67 3.66
CA SER A 397 13.33 30.65 2.22
C SER A 397 14.32 29.87 1.34
N LEU A 398 15.32 29.20 1.92
CA LEU A 398 16.31 28.37 1.23
C LEU A 398 16.08 26.86 1.44
N THR A 399 14.95 26.47 2.03
CA THR A 399 14.46 25.08 1.99
C THR A 399 13.80 24.83 0.64
N LEU A 400 14.10 23.69 0.00
CA LEU A 400 13.36 23.19 -1.18
C LEU A 400 12.79 21.82 -0.86
N TYR A 401 11.46 21.69 -0.91
CA TYR A 401 10.75 20.46 -0.62
C TYR A 401 10.69 19.55 -1.86
N ILE A 402 10.63 18.24 -1.63
CA ILE A 402 10.52 17.23 -2.70
C ILE A 402 9.06 16.95 -3.03
N ASN A 403 8.21 16.77 -2.01
CA ASN A 403 6.79 16.48 -2.16
C ASN A 403 5.98 17.31 -1.16
N LEU A 404 5.20 18.30 -1.64
CA LEU A 404 4.23 19.07 -0.83
C LEU A 404 2.80 18.50 -0.86
N ASP A 405 2.57 17.44 -1.64
CA ASP A 405 1.35 16.64 -1.57
C ASP A 405 1.34 15.78 -0.28
N ALA A 406 2.51 15.31 0.14
CA ALA A 406 2.76 14.61 1.40
C ALA A 406 2.73 15.53 2.64
N TRP A 407 3.03 15.00 3.84
CA TRP A 407 2.97 15.73 5.11
C TRP A 407 3.91 16.95 5.24
N ASP A 408 4.87 17.14 4.33
CA ASP A 408 5.59 18.42 4.22
C ASP A 408 4.70 19.58 3.76
N GLY A 409 3.59 19.28 3.07
CA GLY A 409 2.51 20.20 2.83
C GLY A 409 1.74 20.59 4.11
N TYR A 410 1.80 19.81 5.20
CA TYR A 410 0.94 19.97 6.38
C TYR A 410 1.76 20.02 7.68
N PRO A 411 2.76 20.91 7.78
CA PRO A 411 3.75 20.86 8.85
C PRO A 411 3.15 21.08 10.25
N ALA A 412 2.15 21.96 10.37
CA ALA A 412 1.48 22.25 11.64
C ALA A 412 0.71 21.04 12.18
N GLU A 413 -0.09 20.36 11.34
CA GLU A 413 -0.84 19.17 11.76
C GLU A 413 0.08 17.97 12.03
N ARG A 414 1.15 17.80 11.23
CA ARG A 414 2.20 16.82 11.51
C ARG A 414 2.83 17.05 12.88
N GLN A 415 3.22 18.29 13.17
CA GLN A 415 3.80 18.66 14.46
C GLN A 415 2.80 18.41 15.60
N GLU A 416 1.52 18.77 15.44
CA GLU A 416 0.47 18.51 16.44
C GLU A 416 0.35 17.01 16.77
N LEU A 417 0.33 16.14 15.75
CA LEU A 417 0.21 14.69 15.91
C LEU A 417 1.45 14.08 16.57
N LEU A 418 2.65 14.44 16.10
CA LEU A 418 3.91 13.91 16.62
C LEU A 418 4.20 14.44 18.03
N GLN A 419 3.88 15.70 18.32
CA GLN A 419 3.97 16.27 19.68
C GLN A 419 3.00 15.55 20.63
N PHE A 420 1.76 15.28 20.20
CA PHE A 420 0.81 14.50 21.00
C PHE A 420 1.33 13.09 21.34
N ILE A 421 1.93 12.38 20.39
CA ILE A 421 2.56 11.07 20.64
C ILE A 421 3.67 11.20 21.70
N GLY A 422 4.51 12.25 21.61
CA GLY A 422 5.58 12.54 22.56
C GLY A 422 5.08 12.88 23.96
N ASP A 423 4.18 13.86 24.09
CA ASP A 423 3.65 14.36 25.36
C ASP A 423 2.86 13.30 26.13
N ARG A 424 2.11 12.46 25.39
CA ARG A 424 1.35 11.33 25.95
C ARG A 424 2.22 10.09 26.13
N GLN A 425 3.51 10.18 25.79
CA GLN A 425 4.54 9.14 25.90
C GLN A 425 4.16 7.82 25.23
N ILE A 426 3.39 7.87 24.13
CA ILE A 426 2.86 6.69 23.45
C ILE A 426 4.02 5.91 22.84
N LYS A 427 4.21 4.67 23.29
CA LYS A 427 5.33 3.82 22.88
C LYS A 427 4.98 2.98 21.65
N ASN A 428 6.02 2.57 20.93
CA ASN A 428 5.95 1.59 19.84
C ASN A 428 5.03 2.03 18.69
N VAL A 429 5.02 3.33 18.38
CA VAL A 429 4.34 3.86 17.19
C VAL A 429 5.26 3.70 15.98
N VAL A 430 4.76 3.03 14.95
CA VAL A 430 5.45 2.82 13.67
C VAL A 430 4.50 3.17 12.54
N PHE A 431 4.90 4.12 11.69
CA PHE A 431 4.21 4.50 10.46
C PHE A 431 4.71 3.60 9.32
N TRP A 432 3.78 3.17 8.47
CA TRP A 432 4.04 2.43 7.24
C TRP A 432 3.32 3.17 6.12
N THR A 433 4.04 3.43 5.02
CA THR A 433 3.70 4.57 4.15
C THR A 433 4.09 4.32 2.69
N GLY A 434 3.28 4.77 1.74
CA GLY A 434 3.39 4.54 0.29
C GLY A 434 3.82 5.75 -0.52
N ASP A 435 3.03 6.10 -1.56
CA ASP A 435 3.19 7.21 -2.51
C ASP A 435 4.51 7.26 -3.30
N ILE A 436 5.64 7.51 -2.65
CA ILE A 436 6.86 8.05 -3.27
C ILE A 436 7.71 7.05 -4.10
N HIS A 437 7.15 5.87 -4.42
CA HIS A 437 7.71 4.78 -5.24
C HIS A 437 9.09 4.23 -4.83
N ASN A 438 9.70 4.69 -3.73
CA ASN A 438 11.07 4.37 -3.33
C ASN A 438 11.17 4.12 -1.82
N CYS A 439 12.10 3.25 -1.43
CA CYS A 439 12.19 2.79 -0.05
C CYS A 439 12.91 3.84 0.82
N TYR A 440 12.29 4.27 1.93
CA TYR A 440 12.92 5.10 2.96
C TYR A 440 12.59 4.57 4.36
N ALA A 441 13.56 4.58 5.27
CA ALA A 441 13.29 4.27 6.68
C ALA A 441 14.01 5.24 7.61
N GLY A 442 13.33 5.69 8.65
CA GLY A 442 13.87 6.74 9.52
C GLY A 442 13.00 7.07 10.73
N LEU A 443 13.27 8.24 11.30
CA LEU A 443 12.81 8.64 12.63
C LEU A 443 11.84 9.83 12.53
N LEU A 444 10.73 9.76 13.25
CA LEU A 444 9.74 10.85 13.32
C LEU A 444 9.95 11.66 14.60
N LYS A 445 9.93 12.98 14.46
CA LYS A 445 10.14 13.97 15.52
C LYS A 445 9.04 15.04 15.47
N PRO A 446 8.58 15.61 16.60
CA PRO A 446 7.64 16.74 16.59
C PRO A 446 8.19 17.96 15.84
N ASP A 447 9.49 18.20 15.98
CA ASP A 447 10.25 19.20 15.22
C ASP A 447 11.44 18.50 14.55
N PHE A 448 11.54 18.60 13.23
CA PHE A 448 12.65 18.00 12.45
C PHE A 448 13.87 18.93 12.33
N THR A 449 13.73 20.21 12.68
CA THR A 449 14.78 21.23 12.59
C THR A 449 15.57 21.37 13.89
N ASP A 450 14.96 21.12 15.06
CA ASP A 450 15.68 21.02 16.33
C ASP A 450 16.42 19.67 16.45
N PRO A 451 17.76 19.63 16.54
CA PRO A 451 18.50 18.40 16.74
C PRO A 451 18.18 17.71 18.08
N ASN A 452 17.73 18.45 19.09
CA ASN A 452 17.39 17.94 20.43
C ASN A 452 15.96 17.38 20.51
N SER A 453 15.13 17.68 19.52
CA SER A 453 13.74 17.23 19.43
C SER A 453 13.69 15.70 19.49
N PRO A 454 12.87 15.13 20.40
CA PRO A 454 12.87 13.71 20.69
C PRO A 454 12.30 12.91 19.53
N THR A 455 12.89 11.75 19.25
CA THR A 455 12.24 10.77 18.37
C THR A 455 11.05 10.16 19.09
N VAL A 456 9.88 10.21 18.47
CA VAL A 456 8.61 9.73 19.04
C VAL A 456 8.07 8.48 18.35
N ALA A 457 8.41 8.29 17.07
CA ALA A 457 7.99 7.15 16.26
C ALA A 457 9.06 6.79 15.20
N VAL A 458 8.90 5.65 14.55
CA VAL A 458 9.67 5.21 13.38
C VAL A 458 8.75 5.23 12.15
N GLU A 459 9.28 5.55 10.98
CA GLU A 459 8.55 5.40 9.71
C GLU A 459 9.29 4.43 8.76
N VAL A 460 8.51 3.59 8.09
CA VAL A 460 8.94 2.64 7.06
C VAL A 460 8.15 2.93 5.78
N VAL A 461 8.74 3.74 4.90
CA VAL A 461 8.21 4.02 3.57
C VAL A 461 8.53 2.84 2.64
N GLY A 462 7.51 2.31 1.97
CA GLY A 462 7.64 1.25 0.99
C GLY A 462 8.13 1.75 -0.35
N GLY A 463 8.71 0.84 -1.15
CA GLY A 463 8.78 1.06 -2.60
C GLY A 463 7.48 0.60 -3.26
N SER A 464 7.36 0.89 -4.56
CA SER A 464 6.24 0.47 -5.40
C SER A 464 6.28 -1.03 -5.75
N VAL A 465 5.12 -1.59 -6.06
CA VAL A 465 4.97 -2.91 -6.73
C VAL A 465 5.50 -2.85 -8.16
N SER A 466 5.18 -1.76 -8.87
CA SER A 466 5.64 -1.52 -10.25
C SER A 466 5.75 -0.06 -10.66
N SER A 467 5.04 0.88 -10.01
CA SER A 467 5.07 2.31 -10.40
C SER A 467 6.49 2.89 -10.41
N ALA A 468 6.80 3.72 -11.41
CA ALA A 468 8.14 4.17 -11.75
C ALA A 468 8.79 4.96 -10.61
N GLY A 469 9.89 4.45 -10.08
CA GLY A 469 10.71 5.16 -9.10
C GLY A 469 11.70 6.11 -9.75
N VAL A 470 12.58 6.71 -8.94
CA VAL A 470 13.66 7.57 -9.44
C VAL A 470 14.49 6.88 -10.53
N TYR A 471 14.80 5.58 -10.38
CA TYR A 471 15.61 4.83 -11.35
C TYR A 471 14.99 4.80 -12.76
N GLU A 472 13.71 4.48 -12.90
CA GLU A 472 12.95 4.54 -14.15
C GLU A 472 12.91 5.98 -14.68
N LEU A 473 12.53 6.94 -13.83
CA LEU A 473 12.34 8.35 -14.19
C LEU A 473 13.63 9.05 -14.69
N VAL A 474 14.82 8.53 -14.36
CA VAL A 474 16.12 9.01 -14.88
C VAL A 474 16.75 8.10 -15.94
N GLY A 475 16.02 7.13 -16.48
CA GLY A 475 16.48 6.28 -17.59
C GLY A 475 17.41 5.13 -17.17
N GLY A 476 17.19 4.56 -15.98
CA GLY A 476 17.93 3.39 -15.49
C GLY A 476 19.26 3.70 -14.80
N LEU A 477 19.48 4.93 -14.33
CA LEU A 477 20.66 5.29 -13.54
C LEU A 477 20.40 5.07 -12.05
N ASN A 478 21.21 4.21 -11.41
CA ASN A 478 21.11 4.00 -9.96
C ASN A 478 21.72 5.17 -9.18
N LEU A 479 20.87 6.12 -8.79
CA LEU A 479 21.28 7.29 -8.00
C LEU A 479 21.33 7.05 -6.49
N THR A 480 21.02 5.84 -5.99
CA THR A 480 20.93 5.54 -4.54
C THR A 480 22.15 6.00 -3.73
N ALA A 481 23.37 5.81 -4.23
CA ALA A 481 24.59 6.24 -3.53
C ALA A 481 24.73 7.77 -3.47
N LEU A 482 24.29 8.48 -4.50
CA LEU A 482 24.27 9.95 -4.56
C LEU A 482 23.13 10.51 -3.68
N GLY A 483 21.95 9.89 -3.73
CA GLY A 483 20.82 10.20 -2.86
C GLY A 483 21.18 10.08 -1.39
N ARG A 484 21.87 9.01 -0.98
CA ARG A 484 22.38 8.87 0.41
C ARG A 484 23.33 10.00 0.80
N LEU A 485 24.24 10.41 -0.08
CA LEU A 485 25.18 11.49 0.20
C LEU A 485 24.49 12.86 0.35
N LEU A 486 23.50 13.16 -0.50
CA LEU A 486 22.87 14.48 -0.58
C LEU A 486 21.64 14.60 0.33
N LEU A 487 20.71 13.65 0.26
CA LEU A 487 19.41 13.72 0.94
C LEU A 487 19.52 13.41 2.44
N GLN A 488 20.42 12.52 2.87
CA GLN A 488 20.61 12.27 4.32
C GLN A 488 21.38 13.41 5.00
N ALA A 489 22.08 14.27 4.24
CA ALA A 489 22.73 15.45 4.79
C ALA A 489 21.72 16.57 5.12
N THR A 490 20.62 16.67 4.36
CA THR A 490 19.50 17.60 4.62
C THR A 490 18.37 16.97 5.44
N ASN A 491 18.30 15.63 5.51
CA ASN A 491 17.31 14.88 6.27
C ASN A 491 18.01 13.83 7.16
N PRO A 492 18.72 14.24 8.24
CA PRO A 492 19.51 13.34 9.07
C PRO A 492 18.69 12.29 9.83
N HIS A 493 17.37 12.46 9.88
CA HIS A 493 16.40 11.49 10.42
C HIS A 493 16.07 10.35 9.45
N ILE A 494 16.33 10.50 8.14
CA ILE A 494 16.24 9.41 7.15
C ILE A 494 17.50 8.56 7.26
N LEU A 495 17.38 7.38 7.88
CA LEU A 495 18.52 6.50 8.18
C LEU A 495 18.85 5.54 7.04
N TYR A 496 17.88 5.27 6.16
CA TYR A 496 18.05 4.44 4.97
C TYR A 496 17.24 4.99 3.80
N LEU A 497 17.79 4.85 2.59
CA LEU A 497 17.04 4.98 1.35
C LEU A 497 17.55 4.02 0.26
N ASP A 498 16.66 3.58 -0.64
CA ASP A 498 16.98 2.94 -1.92
C ASP A 498 16.08 3.50 -3.03
N LEU A 499 16.69 3.91 -4.13
CA LEU A 499 16.06 4.63 -5.24
C LEU A 499 15.92 3.75 -6.50
N LYS A 500 16.09 2.43 -6.37
CA LYS A 500 16.23 1.51 -7.51
C LYS A 500 15.26 0.34 -7.50
N TYR A 501 15.04 -0.29 -6.36
CA TYR A 501 14.37 -1.59 -6.33
C TYR A 501 12.90 -1.48 -5.92
N HIS A 502 12.02 -2.04 -6.75
CA HIS A 502 10.65 -2.39 -6.37
C HIS A 502 10.67 -3.49 -5.31
N VAL A 503 9.82 -3.35 -4.30
CA VAL A 503 9.79 -4.21 -3.12
C VAL A 503 8.36 -4.50 -2.72
N TYR A 504 8.18 -5.55 -1.94
CA TYR A 504 7.22 -5.46 -0.84
C TYR A 504 8.01 -5.34 0.47
N SER A 505 7.42 -4.68 1.45
CA SER A 505 8.01 -4.57 2.78
C SER A 505 7.39 -5.61 3.69
N LYS A 506 8.18 -6.20 4.59
CA LYS A 506 7.73 -7.25 5.50
C LYS A 506 7.95 -6.85 6.94
N ALA A 507 6.92 -6.96 7.75
CA ALA A 507 6.98 -6.83 9.20
C ALA A 507 6.91 -8.22 9.85
N VAL A 508 7.74 -8.46 10.86
CA VAL A 508 7.58 -9.56 11.82
C VAL A 508 7.54 -8.94 13.21
N ILE A 509 6.34 -8.84 13.77
CA ILE A 509 6.07 -8.26 15.09
C ILE A 509 6.11 -9.36 16.15
N THR A 510 6.77 -9.06 17.26
CA THR A 510 6.85 -9.87 18.49
C THR A 510 6.69 -8.96 19.72
N PRO A 511 6.46 -9.50 20.93
CA PRO A 511 6.41 -8.67 22.14
C PRO A 511 7.69 -7.83 22.37
N ASP A 512 8.85 -8.31 21.90
CA ASP A 512 10.16 -7.71 22.15
C ASP A 512 10.66 -6.79 21.03
N SER A 513 10.19 -6.98 19.79
CA SER A 513 10.66 -6.23 18.62
C SER A 513 9.72 -6.31 17.41
N MET A 514 9.84 -5.33 16.52
CA MET A 514 9.36 -5.41 15.15
C MET A 514 10.58 -5.52 14.23
N GLN A 515 10.71 -6.64 13.51
CA GLN A 515 11.72 -6.80 12.46
C GLN A 515 11.11 -6.36 11.13
N VAL A 516 11.82 -5.49 10.42
CA VAL A 516 11.42 -4.93 9.12
C VAL A 516 12.35 -5.49 8.06
N SER A 517 11.84 -5.83 6.88
CA SER A 517 12.66 -6.23 5.73
C SER A 517 12.08 -5.77 4.40
N TYR A 518 12.87 -5.05 3.62
CA TYR A 518 12.57 -4.77 2.22
C TYR A 518 12.90 -6.00 1.37
N ARG A 519 11.88 -6.59 0.73
CA ARG A 519 11.98 -7.80 -0.09
C ARG A 519 11.87 -7.40 -1.55
N ALA A 520 13.03 -7.23 -2.19
CA ALA A 520 13.16 -6.70 -3.54
C ALA A 520 13.06 -7.78 -4.61
N VAL A 521 12.60 -7.37 -5.79
CA VAL A 521 12.76 -8.11 -7.06
C VAL A 521 13.86 -7.47 -7.90
N LYS A 522 14.51 -8.25 -8.79
CA LYS A 522 15.59 -7.69 -9.65
C LYS A 522 15.08 -6.87 -10.83
N SER A 523 13.82 -7.05 -11.21
CA SER A 523 13.21 -6.49 -12.41
C SER A 523 11.70 -6.67 -12.36
N ILE A 524 10.95 -5.65 -12.79
CA ILE A 524 9.51 -5.72 -13.08
C ILE A 524 9.22 -5.82 -14.58
N VAL A 525 10.22 -5.63 -15.46
CA VAL A 525 10.03 -5.63 -16.92
C VAL A 525 9.97 -7.04 -17.53
N SER A 526 9.96 -8.08 -16.69
CA SER A 526 9.79 -9.48 -17.07
C SER A 526 8.72 -10.12 -16.18
N THR A 527 7.96 -11.07 -16.73
CA THR A 527 6.94 -11.85 -16.02
C THR A 527 7.50 -12.72 -14.90
N THR A 528 8.82 -12.90 -14.82
CA THR A 528 9.50 -13.63 -13.74
C THR A 528 10.71 -12.84 -13.23
N SER A 529 10.99 -12.92 -11.93
CA SER A 529 12.08 -12.16 -11.31
C SER A 529 12.66 -12.92 -10.11
N SER A 530 13.98 -12.82 -9.89
CA SER A 530 14.58 -13.34 -8.67
C SER A 530 14.39 -12.34 -7.53
N ARG A 531 13.91 -12.83 -6.38
CA ARG A 531 13.70 -12.04 -5.15
C ARG A 531 14.87 -12.14 -4.17
N PHE A 532 15.09 -11.10 -3.36
CA PHE A 532 16.14 -11.05 -2.33
C PHE A 532 15.78 -10.07 -1.20
N THR A 533 16.40 -10.21 -0.02
CA THR A 533 16.34 -9.14 1.00
C THR A 533 17.27 -8.01 0.55
N LEU A 534 16.70 -6.83 0.33
CA LEU A 534 17.45 -5.61 0.03
C LEU A 534 18.07 -5.01 1.28
N LYS A 535 17.27 -4.89 2.35
CA LYS A 535 17.74 -4.48 3.68
C LYS A 535 16.79 -4.97 4.77
N SER A 536 17.32 -5.12 5.99
CA SER A 536 16.55 -5.45 7.19
C SER A 536 16.92 -4.53 8.35
N PHE A 537 15.95 -4.31 9.23
CA PHE A 537 16.08 -3.50 10.44
C PHE A 537 15.35 -4.15 11.61
N THR A 538 15.70 -3.74 12.83
CA THR A 538 15.00 -4.09 14.05
C THR A 538 14.59 -2.81 14.78
N ILE A 539 13.30 -2.70 15.12
CA ILE A 539 12.76 -1.69 16.03
C ILE A 539 12.53 -2.40 17.38
N PRO A 540 13.31 -2.11 18.45
CA PRO A 540 13.11 -2.75 19.75
C PRO A 540 11.89 -2.20 20.50
N ASN A 541 11.23 -3.05 21.28
CA ASN A 541 10.15 -2.63 22.17
C ASN A 541 10.61 -1.52 23.14
N GLY A 542 9.81 -0.46 23.23
CA GLY A 542 10.02 0.71 24.08
C GLY A 542 10.93 1.78 23.50
N GLN A 543 11.58 1.55 22.35
CA GLN A 543 12.63 2.42 21.81
C GLN A 543 12.31 2.80 20.35
N PRO A 544 11.92 4.05 20.05
CA PRO A 544 11.64 4.49 18.68
C PRO A 544 12.97 4.75 17.94
N GLN A 545 13.62 3.65 17.54
CA GLN A 545 14.89 3.64 16.83
C GLN A 545 14.92 2.54 15.77
N LEU A 546 15.80 2.71 14.79
CA LEU A 546 16.00 1.75 13.71
C LEU A 546 17.39 1.12 13.81
N ILE A 547 17.49 -0.09 14.36
CA ILE A 547 18.75 -0.83 14.39
C ILE A 547 18.96 -1.49 13.03
N VAL A 548 20.09 -1.20 12.40
CA VAL A 548 20.46 -1.78 11.11
C VAL A 548 21.06 -3.17 11.31
N ASN A 549 20.44 -4.20 10.71
CA ASN A 549 20.94 -5.58 10.71
C ASN A 549 21.86 -5.85 9.50
#